data_AF-A0A2R6AB14-F1
#
_entry.id   AF-A0A2R6AB14-F1
#
_cell.length_a   1.000
_cell.length_b   1.000
_cell.length_c   1.000
_cell.angle_alpha   90.00
_cell.angle_beta   90.00
_cell.angle_gamma   90.00
#
_symmetry.space_group_name_H-M   'P 1'
#
loop_
_entity.id
_entity.type
_entity.pdbx_description
1 polymer ?
#
loop_
_entity_poly.entity_id
_entity_poly.type
_entity_poly.pdbx_seq_one_letter_code
_entity_poly.pdbx_strand_id
1 'polypeptide(L)'
;MATLFEGVGLAELVGLLRKRFGDRRLYFTFLASSGGYATFAQDNIKALPAWLQRAERGVRSGRGGGVAVVVRVFLDDKAVIKRPDGEFIIVPKKQVYHFLVDSRGTTAFSEAETRQAQNTDAASGLPLPEEADIVYSSSEHLLRNLLSE
;
A
#
# COMPACT_ATOMS: atom_id res chain seq x y z
N MET A 1 16.74 3.92 -3.44
CA MET A 1 16.56 5.19 -2.71
C MET A 1 15.16 5.65 -3.04
N ALA A 2 14.27 5.64 -2.06
CA ALA A 2 12.87 5.99 -2.28
C ALA A 2 12.75 7.44 -2.75
N THR A 3 11.79 7.69 -3.64
CA THR A 3 11.62 9.00 -4.29
C THR A 3 10.51 9.78 -3.61
N LEU A 4 10.80 11.02 -3.20
CA LEU A 4 9.81 11.94 -2.66
C LEU A 4 9.12 12.71 -3.79
N PHE A 5 7.79 12.69 -3.76
CA PHE A 5 6.90 13.49 -4.59
C PHE A 5 6.27 14.55 -3.71
N GLU A 6 6.86 15.75 -3.74
CA GLU A 6 6.40 16.87 -2.92
C GLU A 6 5.00 17.33 -3.32
N GLY A 7 4.19 17.70 -2.34
CA GLY A 7 2.82 18.18 -2.56
C GLY A 7 1.77 17.09 -2.78
N VAL A 8 2.16 15.85 -3.14
CA VAL A 8 1.22 14.74 -3.29
C VAL A 8 0.76 14.24 -1.93
N GLY A 9 -0.45 14.65 -1.53
CA GLY A 9 -1.05 14.32 -0.24
C GLY A 9 -1.70 12.92 -0.18
N LEU A 10 -2.11 12.49 1.01
CA LEU A 10 -2.69 11.16 1.22
C LEU A 10 -3.99 10.96 0.43
N ALA A 11 -4.90 11.93 0.47
CA ALA A 11 -6.17 11.84 -0.26
C ALA A 11 -5.96 11.87 -1.78
N GLU A 12 -4.98 12.65 -2.25
CA GLU A 12 -4.62 12.74 -3.66
C GLU A 12 -4.03 11.41 -4.17
N LEU A 13 -3.02 10.87 -3.48
CA LEU A 13 -2.45 9.56 -3.78
C LEU A 13 -3.53 8.48 -3.88
N VAL A 14 -4.39 8.39 -2.86
CA VAL A 14 -5.48 7.39 -2.84
C VAL A 14 -6.49 7.64 -3.96
N GLY A 15 -6.78 8.90 -4.28
CA GLY A 15 -7.64 9.28 -5.41
C GLY A 15 -7.10 8.80 -6.75
N LEU A 16 -5.81 9.06 -7.01
CA LEU A 16 -5.12 8.62 -8.23
C LEU A 16 -5.14 7.09 -8.38
N LEU A 17 -4.83 6.36 -7.30
CA LEU A 17 -4.82 4.90 -7.29
C LEU A 17 -6.22 4.32 -7.54
N ARG A 18 -7.25 4.88 -6.91
CA ARG A 18 -8.64 4.45 -7.11
C ARG A 18 -9.11 4.70 -8.54
N LYS A 19 -8.76 5.85 -9.12
CA LYS A 19 -9.04 6.16 -10.53
C LYS A 19 -8.36 5.16 -11.47
N ARG A 20 -7.11 4.79 -11.18
CA ARG A 20 -6.31 3.90 -12.05
C ARG A 20 -6.76 2.44 -12.04
N PHE A 21 -7.05 1.89 -10.87
CA PHE A 21 -7.27 0.45 -10.69
C PHE A 21 -8.73 0.07 -10.46
N GLY A 22 -9.55 1.03 -10.00
CA GLY A 22 -10.93 0.79 -9.61
C GLY A 22 -11.05 0.10 -8.24
N ASP A 23 -12.07 0.48 -7.48
CA ASP A 23 -12.26 0.05 -6.09
C ASP A 23 -12.40 -1.47 -5.90
N ARG A 24 -12.87 -2.20 -6.93
CA ARG A 24 -13.06 -3.66 -6.88
C ARG A 24 -11.75 -4.45 -6.82
N ARG A 25 -10.66 -3.86 -7.28
CA ARG A 25 -9.34 -4.53 -7.35
C ARG A 25 -8.40 -4.09 -6.24
N LEU A 26 -8.81 -3.15 -5.38
CA LEU A 26 -7.94 -2.54 -4.40
C LEU A 26 -8.19 -3.05 -2.99
N TYR A 27 -7.09 -3.30 -2.28
CA TYR A 27 -7.04 -3.46 -0.85
C TYR A 27 -5.96 -2.54 -0.29
N PHE A 28 -6.38 -1.54 0.47
CA PHE A 28 -5.51 -0.61 1.17
C PHE A 28 -5.25 -1.10 2.60
N THR A 29 -4.00 -0.99 3.04
CA THR A 29 -3.62 -0.99 4.45
C THR A 29 -2.93 0.32 4.76
N PHE A 30 -3.43 1.03 5.75
CA PHE A 30 -2.83 2.24 6.28
C PHE A 30 -2.24 1.94 7.65
N LEU A 31 -0.99 2.32 7.86
CA LEU A 31 -0.29 2.22 9.13
C LEU A 31 0.08 3.63 9.57
N ALA A 32 -0.57 4.14 10.61
CA ALA A 32 -0.25 5.44 11.19
C ALA A 32 0.89 5.30 12.19
N SER A 33 1.81 6.27 12.23
CA SER A 33 2.96 6.22 13.15
C SER A 33 2.56 6.23 14.63
N SER A 34 1.32 6.59 14.95
CA SER A 34 0.73 6.45 16.29
C SER A 34 0.36 5.01 16.69
N GLY A 35 0.71 4.00 15.87
CA GLY A 35 0.46 2.58 16.13
C GLY A 35 -0.91 2.06 15.70
N GLY A 36 -1.74 2.90 15.08
CA GLY A 36 -3.04 2.49 14.54
C GLY A 36 -2.93 1.97 13.12
N TYR A 37 -3.72 0.95 12.78
CA TYR A 37 -3.87 0.49 11.40
C TYR A 37 -5.34 0.53 10.96
N ALA A 38 -5.56 0.70 9.66
CA ALA A 38 -6.88 0.63 9.04
C ALA A 38 -6.78 -0.02 7.67
N THR A 39 -7.77 -0.83 7.31
CA THR A 39 -7.82 -1.51 6.01
C THR A 39 -9.11 -1.21 5.28
N PHE A 40 -8.99 -1.03 3.96
CA PHE A 40 -10.13 -0.72 3.11
C PHE A 40 -10.09 -1.51 1.81
N ALA A 41 -11.19 -2.17 1.49
CA ALA A 41 -11.42 -2.94 0.28
C ALA A 41 -12.84 -2.71 -0.23
N GLN A 42 -13.26 -3.42 -1.28
CA GLN A 42 -14.55 -3.20 -1.93
C GLN A 42 -15.76 -3.16 -0.96
N ASP A 43 -15.76 -3.99 0.07
CA ASP A 43 -16.86 -4.14 1.04
C ASP A 43 -17.02 -2.94 1.98
N ASN A 44 -15.95 -2.21 2.26
CA ASN A 44 -15.94 -1.07 3.18
C ASN A 44 -15.37 0.24 2.58
N ILE A 45 -15.06 0.27 1.27
CA ILE A 45 -14.42 1.42 0.59
C ILE A 45 -15.21 2.72 0.74
N LYS A 46 -16.54 2.64 0.92
CA LYS A 46 -17.40 3.80 1.17
C LYS A 46 -17.05 4.58 2.44
N ALA A 47 -16.40 3.94 3.43
CA ALA A 47 -15.96 4.58 4.66
C ALA A 47 -14.59 5.27 4.51
N LEU A 48 -13.84 4.97 3.45
CA LEU A 48 -12.50 5.48 3.21
C LEU A 48 -12.44 7.02 3.14
N PRO A 49 -13.34 7.75 2.46
CA PRO A 49 -13.25 9.21 2.38
C PRO A 49 -13.29 9.90 3.76
N ALA A 50 -14.18 9.46 4.65
CA ALA A 50 -14.29 10.00 6.00
C ALA A 50 -13.05 9.67 6.85
N TRP A 51 -12.46 8.50 6.63
CA TRP A 51 -11.21 8.12 7.28
C TRP A 51 -10.02 8.95 6.78
N LEU A 52 -9.88 9.14 5.46
CA LEU A 52 -8.82 9.94 4.84
C LEU A 52 -8.81 11.37 5.36
N GLN A 53 -9.99 12.00 5.45
CA GLN A 53 -10.11 13.35 6.02
C GLN A 53 -9.57 13.44 7.45
N ARG A 54 -9.77 12.41 8.28
CA ARG A 54 -9.21 12.37 9.64
C ARG A 54 -7.70 12.13 9.63
N ALA A 55 -7.24 11.17 8.84
CA ALA A 55 -5.84 10.82 8.73
C ALA A 55 -4.99 12.00 8.21
N GLU A 56 -5.47 12.69 7.19
CA GLU A 56 -4.76 13.81 6.57
C GLU A 56 -4.58 15.00 7.51
N ARG A 57 -5.57 15.28 8.37
CA ARG A 57 -5.39 16.28 9.45
C ARG A 57 -4.29 15.87 10.43
N GLY A 58 -4.20 14.58 10.74
CA GLY A 58 -3.12 14.02 11.56
C GLY A 58 -1.75 14.20 10.92
N VAL A 59 -1.63 13.92 9.62
CA VAL A 59 -0.40 14.10 8.84
C VAL A 59 0.02 15.57 8.80
N ARG A 60 -0.88 16.48 8.41
CA ARG A 60 -0.57 17.91 8.27
C ARG A 60 -0.21 18.59 9.58
N SER A 61 -0.79 18.14 10.70
CA SER A 61 -0.47 18.71 12.02
C SER A 61 0.88 18.25 12.58
N GLY A 62 1.60 17.36 11.91
CA GLY A 62 2.88 16.80 12.36
C GLY A 62 2.76 15.83 13.56
N ARG A 63 1.61 15.80 14.23
CA ARG A 63 1.34 14.93 15.40
C ARG A 63 1.30 13.45 15.05
N GLY A 64 1.14 13.10 13.78
CA GLY A 64 0.96 11.73 13.32
C GLY A 64 2.19 11.04 12.72
N GLY A 65 3.34 11.72 12.56
CA GLY A 65 4.59 11.13 12.05
C GLY A 65 4.56 10.55 10.62
N GLY A 66 3.43 10.66 9.92
CA GLY A 66 3.19 10.10 8.59
C GLY A 66 2.22 8.90 8.61
N VAL A 67 1.87 8.43 7.42
CA VAL A 67 1.05 7.24 7.20
C VAL A 67 1.74 6.39 6.13
N ALA A 68 2.13 5.17 6.49
CA ALA A 68 2.54 4.20 5.50
C ALA A 68 1.29 3.62 4.82
N VAL A 69 1.32 3.53 3.50
CA VAL A 69 0.23 3.02 2.67
C VAL A 69 0.74 1.81 1.92
N VAL A 70 0.14 0.66 2.22
CA VAL A 70 0.33 -0.58 1.44
C VAL A 70 -0.88 -0.73 0.54
N VAL A 71 -0.64 -0.83 -0.76
CA VAL A 71 -1.68 -1.01 -1.77
C VAL A 71 -1.50 -2.39 -2.37
N ARG A 72 -2.54 -3.22 -2.27
CA ARG A 72 -2.60 -4.51 -2.95
C ARG A 72 -3.62 -4.42 -4.07
N VAL A 73 -3.18 -4.66 -5.30
CA VAL A 73 -4.02 -4.73 -6.49
C VAL A 73 -4.23 -6.20 -6.87
N PHE A 74 -5.45 -6.69 -6.79
CA PHE A 74 -5.77 -8.06 -7.21
C PHE A 74 -5.69 -8.19 -8.74
N LEU A 75 -4.91 -9.17 -9.19
CA LEU A 75 -4.69 -9.50 -10.59
C LEU A 75 -5.63 -10.64 -11.02
N ASP A 76 -5.84 -10.77 -12.33
CA ASP A 76 -6.60 -11.89 -12.89
C ASP A 76 -5.78 -13.20 -12.88
N ASP A 77 -4.46 -13.08 -12.84
CA ASP A 77 -3.52 -14.20 -12.63
C ASP A 77 -3.71 -14.85 -11.27
N LYS A 78 -3.46 -16.16 -11.20
CA LYS A 78 -3.64 -16.96 -9.98
C LYS A 78 -2.33 -17.62 -9.53
N ALA A 79 -2.24 -17.90 -8.24
CA ALA A 79 -1.19 -18.69 -7.62
C ALA A 79 -1.81 -19.88 -6.87
N VAL A 80 -1.08 -20.99 -6.82
CA VAL A 80 -1.41 -22.13 -5.97
C VAL A 80 -0.61 -22.00 -4.69
N ILE A 81 -1.29 -21.95 -3.55
CA ILE A 81 -0.64 -21.82 -2.24
C ILE A 81 -1.02 -23.01 -1.35
N LYS A 82 -0.06 -23.46 -0.54
CA LYS A 82 -0.28 -24.50 0.46
C LYS A 82 -0.66 -23.86 1.78
N ARG A 83 -1.84 -24.18 2.30
CA ARG A 83 -2.32 -23.74 3.61
C ARG A 83 -1.57 -24.45 4.74
N PRO A 84 -1.61 -23.91 5.98
CA PRO A 84 -0.99 -24.56 7.14
C PRO A 84 -1.51 -25.97 7.43
N ASP A 85 -2.75 -26.26 7.07
CA ASP A 85 -3.38 -27.59 7.19
C ASP A 85 -2.96 -28.59 6.08
N GLY A 86 -2.14 -28.13 5.13
CA GLY A 86 -1.62 -28.93 4.03
C GLY A 86 -2.45 -28.90 2.74
N GLU A 87 -3.64 -28.29 2.76
CA GLU A 87 -4.50 -28.15 1.58
C GLU A 87 -3.91 -27.14 0.58
N PHE A 88 -4.08 -27.42 -0.71
CA PHE A 88 -3.74 -26.46 -1.77
C PHE A 88 -4.95 -25.66 -2.17
N ILE A 89 -4.83 -24.33 -2.17
CA ILE A 89 -5.87 -23.42 -2.66
C ILE A 89 -5.35 -22.56 -3.79
N ILE A 90 -6.26 -22.12 -4.66
CA ILE A 90 -5.97 -21.22 -5.77
C ILE A 90 -6.44 -19.82 -5.38
N VAL A 91 -5.52 -18.86 -5.33
CA VAL A 91 -5.80 -17.47 -4.97
C VAL A 91 -5.39 -16.52 -6.09
N PRO A 92 -6.05 -15.36 -6.27
CA PRO A 92 -5.57 -14.32 -7.16
C PRO A 92 -4.20 -13.81 -6.70
N LYS A 93 -3.30 -13.55 -7.65
CA LYS A 93 -2.06 -12.82 -7.38
C LYS A 93 -2.37 -11.37 -7.02
N LYS A 94 -1.47 -10.75 -6.29
CA LYS A 94 -1.58 -9.38 -5.80
C LYS A 94 -0.33 -8.61 -6.18
N GLN A 95 -0.50 -7.54 -6.94
CA GLN A 95 0.56 -6.57 -7.13
C GLN A 95 0.62 -5.64 -5.92
N VAL A 96 1.81 -5.46 -5.34
CA VAL A 96 1.98 -4.71 -4.09
C VAL A 96 2.80 -3.45 -4.33
N TYR A 97 2.33 -2.34 -3.75
CA TYR A 97 3.01 -1.05 -3.74
C TYR A 97 3.09 -0.51 -2.31
N HIS A 98 4.21 0.16 -2.01
CA HIS A 98 4.50 0.78 -0.73
C HIS A 98 4.77 2.27 -0.87
N PHE A 99 4.07 3.06 -0.07
CA PHE A 99 4.23 4.50 0.03
C PHE A 99 4.35 4.91 1.49
N LEU A 100 5.03 6.02 1.75
CA LEU A 100 4.99 6.75 3.01
C LEU A 100 4.51 8.17 2.72
N VAL A 101 3.43 8.60 3.37
CA VAL A 101 2.89 9.95 3.22
C VAL A 101 3.10 10.75 4.49
N ASP A 102 3.75 11.91 4.38
CA ASP A 102 3.99 12.82 5.50
C ASP A 102 3.58 14.26 5.14
N SER A 103 3.97 15.24 5.97
CA SER A 103 3.64 16.65 5.74
C SER A 103 4.29 17.26 4.50
N ARG A 104 5.35 16.65 3.95
CA ARG A 104 6.03 17.12 2.74
C ARG A 104 5.40 16.56 1.47
N GLY A 105 4.87 15.34 1.53
CA GLY A 105 4.23 14.69 0.40
C GLY A 105 4.31 13.17 0.48
N THR A 106 4.42 12.52 -0.68
CA THR A 106 4.44 11.06 -0.79
C THR A 106 5.83 10.57 -1.16
N THR A 107 6.44 9.75 -0.31
CA THR A 107 7.62 8.97 -0.63
C THR A 107 7.18 7.64 -1.23
N ALA A 108 7.54 7.38 -2.49
CA ALA A 108 7.20 6.14 -3.19
C ALA A 108 8.42 5.22 -3.28
N PHE A 109 8.21 3.94 -2.99
CA PHE A 109 9.29 2.97 -2.89
C PHE A 109 9.61 2.36 -4.27
N SER A 110 10.87 2.07 -4.52
CA SER A 110 11.28 1.21 -5.63
C SER A 110 10.75 -0.22 -5.46
N GLU A 111 10.87 -1.05 -6.50
CA GLU A 111 10.51 -2.47 -6.40
C GLU A 111 11.33 -3.20 -5.34
N ALA A 112 12.64 -2.92 -5.27
CA ALA A 112 13.54 -3.52 -4.29
C ALA A 112 13.17 -3.13 -2.86
N GLU A 113 12.85 -1.85 -2.63
CA GLU A 113 12.40 -1.36 -1.31
C GLU A 113 11.02 -1.92 -0.96
N THR A 114 10.13 -2.07 -1.94
CA THR A 114 8.81 -2.68 -1.75
C THR A 114 8.96 -4.15 -1.32
N ARG A 115 9.82 -4.91 -2.01
CA ARG A 115 10.15 -6.31 -1.67
C ARG A 115 10.78 -6.42 -0.29
N GLN A 116 11.77 -5.57 0.00
CA GLN A 116 12.42 -5.55 1.31
C GLN A 116 11.40 -5.27 2.42
N ALA A 117 10.55 -4.26 2.27
CA ALA A 117 9.55 -3.90 3.27
C ALA A 117 8.47 -4.98 3.47
N GLN A 118 8.08 -5.71 2.41
CA GLN A 118 7.12 -6.80 2.52
C GLN A 118 7.71 -8.03 3.22
N ASN A 119 9.01 -8.30 2.99
CA ASN A 119 9.67 -9.53 3.42
C ASN A 119 10.63 -9.32 4.60
N THR A 120 10.36 -8.35 5.46
CA THR A 120 11.15 -8.11 6.68
C THR A 120 10.23 -8.10 7.89
N ASP A 121 10.53 -8.94 8.87
CA ASP A 121 9.82 -8.98 10.13
C ASP A 121 10.05 -7.66 10.90
N ALA A 122 8.97 -6.97 11.27
CA ALA A 122 9.05 -5.66 11.87
C ALA A 122 9.65 -5.66 13.29
N ALA A 123 9.59 -6.78 14.01
CA ALA A 123 10.08 -6.88 15.38
C ALA A 123 11.57 -7.26 15.44
N SER A 124 11.98 -8.22 14.61
CA SER A 124 13.33 -8.80 14.61
C SER A 124 14.23 -8.26 13.50
N GLY A 125 13.66 -7.64 12.46
CA GLY A 125 14.40 -7.21 11.27
C GLY A 125 14.88 -8.37 10.39
N LEU A 126 14.45 -9.60 10.68
CA LEU A 126 14.85 -10.79 9.93
C LEU A 126 14.00 -10.98 8.66
N PRO A 127 14.55 -11.60 7.62
CA PRO A 127 13.81 -11.85 6.39
C PRO A 127 12.65 -12.84 6.63
N LEU A 128 11.50 -12.52 6.05
CA LEU A 128 10.33 -13.38 5.96
C LEU A 128 10.36 -14.19 4.65
N PRO A 129 9.73 -15.38 4.62
CA PRO A 129 9.57 -16.14 3.39
C PRO A 129 8.72 -15.37 2.38
N GLU A 130 9.07 -15.47 1.10
CA GLU A 130 8.31 -14.80 0.05
C GLU A 130 6.95 -15.46 -0.17
N GLU A 131 5.92 -14.64 -0.34
CA GLU A 131 4.57 -15.07 -0.64
C GLU A 131 4.42 -15.32 -2.15
N ALA A 132 4.03 -16.55 -2.54
CA ALA A 132 3.96 -16.97 -3.95
C ALA A 132 2.87 -16.24 -4.77
N ASP A 133 1.91 -15.61 -4.10
CA ASP A 133 0.84 -14.81 -4.71
C ASP A 133 1.20 -13.31 -4.81
N ILE A 134 2.38 -12.88 -4.34
CA ILE A 134 2.78 -11.46 -4.39
C ILE A 134 3.66 -11.16 -5.60
N VAL A 135 3.33 -10.07 -6.28
CA VAL A 135 4.15 -9.42 -7.30
C VAL A 135 4.61 -8.07 -6.76
N TYR A 136 5.89 -7.95 -6.42
CA TYR A 136 6.47 -6.67 -5.98
C TYR A 136 6.54 -5.70 -7.16
N SER A 137 6.33 -4.42 -6.91
CA SER A 137 6.34 -3.42 -7.98
C SER A 137 6.86 -2.07 -7.54
N SER A 138 7.41 -1.33 -8.50
CA SER A 138 7.90 0.03 -8.27
C SER A 138 6.74 1.00 -8.08
N SER A 139 6.58 1.46 -6.84
CA SER A 139 5.61 2.50 -6.46
C SER A 139 6.01 3.85 -7.02
N GLU A 140 7.32 4.08 -7.18
CA GLU A 140 7.86 5.24 -7.89
C GLU A 140 7.41 5.28 -9.35
N HIS A 141 7.62 4.20 -10.11
CA HIS A 141 7.21 4.17 -11.52
C HIS A 141 5.70 4.34 -11.66
N LEU A 142 4.93 3.70 -10.78
CA LEU A 142 3.49 3.88 -10.74
C LEU A 142 3.12 5.35 -10.53
N LEU A 143 3.65 6.01 -9.50
CA LEU A 143 3.26 7.39 -9.17
C LEU A 143 3.73 8.40 -10.23
N ARG A 144 4.93 8.21 -10.81
CA ARG A 144 5.38 9.02 -11.97
C ARG A 144 4.39 8.95 -13.12
N ASN A 145 3.93 7.75 -13.47
CA ASN A 145 2.97 7.56 -14.55
C ASN A 145 1.64 8.23 -14.22
N LEU A 146 1.12 8.04 -13.00
CA LEU A 146 -0.16 8.61 -12.57
C LEU A 146 -0.18 10.15 -12.58
N LEU A 147 0.95 10.79 -12.31
CA LEU A 147 1.07 12.25 -12.31
C LEU A 147 1.34 12.84 -13.70
N SER A 148 1.61 11.99 -14.69
CA SER A 148 1.87 12.40 -16.07
C SER A 148 0.66 12.21 -16.99
N GLU A 149 -0.44 11.63 -16.49
CA GLU A 149 -1.73 11.41 -17.16
C GLU A 149 -2.69 12.59 -16.95
#